data_AF-A0AAV4FVF1-F1
#
_entry.id   AF-A0AAV4FVF1-F1
#
_cell.length_a   1.000
_cell.length_b   1.000
_cell.length_c   1.000
_cell.angle_alpha   90.00
_cell.angle_beta   90.00
_cell.angle_gamma   90.00
#
_symmetry.space_group_name_H-M   'P 1'
#
loop_
_entity.id
_entity.type
_entity.pdbx_description
1 polymer ?
#
loop_
_entity_poly.entity_id
_entity_poly.type
_entity_poly.pdbx_seq_one_letter_code
_entity_poly.pdbx_strand_id
1 'polypeptide(L)'
;MGRNGWGKWKHKTHPSMAVVVTSQTVPQDEPDCLAVVRSFDEAIDLLQTGPNAHEIESIYILGGRQNYEHSVSNPRCTRLILTRVYKEFECDIFFPEYDHAFQKISHPDIKDHIRKDPTTGIEFRFEVHEKIKS
;
A
#
# COMPACT_ATOMS: atom_id res chain seq x y z
N MET A 1 0.39 -6.18 -3.83
CA MET A 1 1.53 -5.32 -4.23
C MET A 1 1.89 -5.54 -5.70
N GLY A 2 2.70 -4.67 -6.30
CA GLY A 2 3.13 -4.80 -7.71
C GLY A 2 4.46 -5.54 -7.89
N ARG A 3 4.72 -6.05 -9.11
CA ARG A 3 5.92 -6.83 -9.48
C ARG A 3 7.24 -6.27 -8.96
N ASN A 4 7.51 -4.97 -9.13
CA ASN A 4 8.81 -4.39 -8.79
C ASN A 4 9.08 -4.40 -7.28
N GLY A 5 8.03 -4.21 -6.47
CA GLY A 5 8.11 -4.35 -5.01
C GLY A 5 8.29 -5.81 -4.62
N TRP A 6 7.52 -6.70 -5.25
CA TRP A 6 7.58 -8.14 -5.01
C TRP A 6 8.98 -8.72 -5.25
N GLY A 7 9.63 -8.39 -6.36
CA GLY A 7 10.96 -8.92 -6.69
C GLY A 7 12.09 -8.52 -5.73
N LYS A 8 11.89 -7.49 -4.91
CA LYS A 8 12.86 -7.01 -3.91
C LYS A 8 12.52 -7.46 -2.48
N TRP A 9 11.31 -8.00 -2.28
CA TRP A 9 10.81 -8.34 -0.95
C TRP A 9 11.47 -9.63 -0.46
N LYS A 10 12.13 -9.58 0.71
CA LYS A 10 12.89 -10.71 1.26
C LYS A 10 12.08 -11.64 2.16
N HIS A 11 11.12 -11.10 2.93
CA HIS A 11 10.31 -11.84 3.90
C HIS A 11 8.93 -12.12 3.33
N LYS A 12 8.88 -12.87 2.23
CA LYS A 12 7.67 -13.04 1.42
C LYS A 12 6.56 -13.81 2.14
N THR A 13 6.92 -14.72 3.04
CA THR A 13 5.98 -15.57 3.77
C THR A 13 5.88 -15.15 5.25
N HIS A 14 4.65 -15.06 5.74
CA HIS A 14 4.35 -14.81 7.15
C HIS A 14 3.00 -15.44 7.50
N PRO A 15 2.85 -16.12 8.65
CA PRO A 15 1.64 -16.87 8.98
C PRO A 15 0.37 -16.01 9.05
N SER A 16 0.50 -14.72 9.34
CA SER A 16 -0.61 -13.77 9.45
C SER A 16 -0.76 -12.84 8.24
N MET A 17 -0.07 -13.10 7.12
CA MET A 17 -0.18 -12.27 5.92
C MET A 17 -0.37 -13.11 4.67
N ALA A 18 -1.40 -12.77 3.90
CA ALA A 18 -1.55 -13.24 2.52
C ALA A 18 -1.16 -12.11 1.55
N VAL A 19 -0.32 -12.44 0.55
CA VAL A 19 0.13 -11.47 -0.45
C VAL A 19 -0.47 -11.81 -1.80
N VAL A 20 -1.15 -10.83 -2.41
CA VAL A 20 -1.56 -10.90 -3.82
C VAL A 20 -0.64 -9.99 -4.65
N VAL A 21 -0.07 -10.54 -5.72
CA VAL A 21 0.83 -9.84 -6.64
C VAL A 21 0.07 -9.47 -7.90
N THR A 22 0.08 -8.18 -8.24
CA THR A 22 -0.46 -7.67 -9.51
C THR A 22 0.68 -7.64 -10.54
N SER A 23 0.58 -8.48 -11.57
CA SER A 23 1.61 -8.55 -12.61
C SER A 23 1.09 -9.18 -13.89
N GLN A 24 1.61 -8.74 -15.04
CA GLN A 24 1.44 -9.39 -16.33
C GLN A 24 2.53 -10.45 -16.61
N THR A 25 3.63 -10.44 -15.86
CA THR A 25 4.84 -11.22 -16.18
C THR A 25 5.27 -12.20 -15.11
N VAL A 26 4.82 -12.03 -13.86
CA VAL A 26 5.07 -13.04 -12.82
C VAL A 26 4.21 -14.28 -13.14
N PRO A 27 4.77 -15.50 -13.04
CA PRO A 27 4.02 -16.74 -13.22
C PRO A 27 2.85 -16.85 -12.23
N GLN A 28 1.74 -17.49 -12.63
CA GLN A 28 0.57 -17.64 -11.74
C GLN A 28 0.81 -18.63 -10.60
N ASP A 29 1.78 -19.52 -10.76
CA ASP A 29 2.23 -20.53 -9.81
C ASP A 29 3.38 -20.05 -8.91
N GLU A 30 3.56 -18.73 -8.75
CA GLU A 30 4.55 -18.16 -7.82
C GLU A 30 4.29 -18.66 -6.38
N PRO A 31 5.19 -19.47 -5.79
CA PRO A 31 4.90 -20.25 -4.59
C PRO A 31 4.86 -19.43 -3.31
N ASP A 32 5.46 -18.24 -3.32
CA ASP A 32 5.64 -17.43 -2.12
C ASP A 32 4.49 -16.45 -1.86
N CYS A 33 3.48 -16.41 -2.75
CA CYS A 33 2.33 -15.52 -2.62
C CYS A 33 1.02 -16.31 -2.67
N LEU A 34 -0.07 -15.70 -2.21
CA LEU A 34 -1.41 -16.30 -2.30
C LEU A 34 -1.86 -16.46 -3.76
N ALA A 35 -1.62 -15.42 -4.56
CA ALA A 35 -2.00 -15.41 -5.98
C ALA A 35 -1.23 -14.34 -6.75
N VAL A 36 -1.05 -14.60 -8.04
CA VAL A 36 -0.67 -13.58 -9.03
C VAL A 36 -1.87 -13.30 -9.93
N VAL A 37 -2.33 -12.06 -9.88
CA VAL A 37 -3.50 -11.56 -10.62
C VAL A 37 -3.07 -10.54 -11.67
N ARG A 38 -3.92 -10.35 -12.69
CA ARG A 38 -3.60 -9.52 -13.86
C ARG A 38 -4.13 -8.09 -13.74
N SER A 39 -5.01 -7.81 -12.78
CA SER A 39 -5.56 -6.48 -12.55
C SER A 39 -5.70 -6.13 -11.07
N PHE A 40 -5.85 -4.84 -10.78
CA PHE A 40 -6.14 -4.34 -9.43
C PHE A 40 -7.50 -4.85 -8.93
N ASP A 41 -8.54 -4.80 -9.78
CA ASP A 41 -9.88 -5.22 -9.39
C ASP A 41 -9.96 -6.72 -9.08
N GLU A 42 -9.30 -7.56 -9.88
CA GLU A 42 -9.17 -9.00 -9.59
C GLU A 42 -8.50 -9.25 -8.23
N ALA A 43 -7.50 -8.44 -7.86
CA ALA A 43 -6.87 -8.53 -6.54
C ALA A 43 -7.86 -8.22 -5.41
N ILE A 44 -8.65 -7.15 -5.57
CA ILE A 44 -9.60 -6.73 -4.55
C ILE A 44 -10.75 -7.73 -4.44
N ASP A 45 -11.28 -8.21 -5.56
CA ASP A 45 -12.41 -9.15 -5.56
C ASP A 45 -12.00 -10.50 -4.95
N LEU A 46 -10.78 -10.98 -5.23
CA LEU A 46 -10.21 -12.16 -4.59
C LEU A 46 -10.13 -12.01 -3.06
N LEU A 47 -9.71 -10.85 -2.57
CA LEU A 47 -9.52 -10.61 -1.13
C LEU A 47 -10.83 -10.29 -0.39
N GLN A 48 -11.80 -9.66 -1.06
CA GLN A 48 -13.06 -9.23 -0.43
C GLN A 48 -14.21 -10.24 -0.57
N THR A 49 -14.20 -11.04 -1.64
CA THR A 49 -15.32 -11.92 -1.99
C THR A 49 -14.89 -13.35 -2.33
N GLY A 50 -13.58 -13.60 -2.37
CA GLY A 50 -13.03 -14.93 -2.63
C GLY A 50 -13.19 -15.90 -1.46
N PRO A 51 -12.73 -17.15 -1.62
CA PRO A 51 -12.95 -18.24 -0.66
C PRO A 51 -12.49 -17.92 0.78
N ASN A 52 -11.39 -17.19 0.91
CA ASN A 52 -10.78 -16.87 2.21
C ASN A 52 -11.13 -15.46 2.70
N ALA A 53 -12.10 -14.76 2.08
CA ALA A 53 -12.46 -13.40 2.46
C ALA A 53 -12.89 -13.27 3.92
N HIS A 54 -13.49 -14.32 4.48
CA HIS A 54 -13.91 -14.38 5.87
C HIS A 54 -12.76 -14.42 6.89
N GLU A 55 -11.53 -14.72 6.45
CA GLU A 55 -10.32 -14.72 7.28
C GLU A 55 -9.54 -13.38 7.20
N ILE A 56 -9.94 -12.49 6.28
CA ILE A 56 -9.20 -11.25 6.00
C ILE A 56 -9.78 -10.10 6.82
N GLU A 57 -9.00 -9.64 7.80
CA GLU A 57 -9.35 -8.47 8.62
C GLU A 57 -9.11 -7.15 7.88
N SER A 58 -7.97 -7.04 7.19
CA SER A 58 -7.50 -5.78 6.59
C SER A 58 -6.72 -6.01 5.31
N ILE A 59 -6.90 -5.10 4.34
CA ILE A 59 -6.19 -5.11 3.06
C ILE A 59 -5.29 -3.89 2.98
N TYR A 60 -3.99 -4.12 2.72
CA TYR A 60 -3.00 -3.05 2.54
C TYR A 60 -2.46 -3.03 1.12
N ILE A 61 -2.53 -1.87 0.48
CA ILE A 61 -1.89 -1.64 -0.82
C ILE A 61 -0.46 -1.15 -0.59
N LEU A 62 0.52 -2.04 -0.78
CA LEU A 62 1.94 -1.76 -0.56
C LEU A 62 2.67 -1.31 -1.85
N GLY A 63 1.96 -0.61 -2.73
CA GLY A 63 2.45 -0.14 -4.03
C GLY A 63 2.41 -1.19 -5.15
N GLY A 64 2.98 -0.94 -6.32
CA GLY A 64 3.69 0.27 -6.76
C GLY A 64 2.76 1.33 -7.37
N ARG A 65 3.33 2.27 -8.14
CA ARG A 65 2.64 3.43 -8.74
C ARG A 65 1.22 3.13 -9.25
N GLN A 66 1.07 2.15 -10.14
CA GLN A 66 -0.23 1.80 -10.73
C GLN A 66 -1.25 1.37 -9.66
N ASN A 67 -0.84 0.56 -8.68
CA ASN A 67 -1.73 0.16 -7.59
C ASN A 67 -2.09 1.34 -6.70
N TYR A 68 -1.17 2.29 -6.49
CA TYR A 68 -1.49 3.51 -5.77
C TYR A 68 -2.49 4.37 -6.54
N GLU A 69 -2.28 4.60 -7.83
CA GLU A 69 -3.19 5.34 -8.72
C GLU A 69 -4.61 4.73 -8.71
N HIS A 70 -4.72 3.41 -8.88
CA HIS A 70 -6.00 2.72 -8.78
C HIS A 70 -6.61 2.84 -7.38
N SER A 71 -5.82 2.67 -6.32
CA SER A 71 -6.34 2.70 -4.95
C SER A 71 -6.87 4.06 -4.52
N VAL A 72 -6.16 5.16 -4.79
CA VAL A 72 -6.58 6.52 -4.38
C VAL A 72 -7.91 6.90 -5.02
N SER A 73 -8.11 6.52 -6.28
CA SER A 73 -9.38 6.73 -6.99
C SER A 73 -10.51 5.78 -6.54
N ASN A 74 -10.19 4.64 -5.92
CA ASN A 74 -11.17 3.62 -5.58
C ASN A 74 -12.00 4.03 -4.34
N PRO A 75 -13.34 3.95 -4.37
CA PRO A 75 -14.19 4.23 -3.20
C PRO A 75 -13.90 3.32 -2.00
N ARG A 76 -13.36 2.12 -2.23
CA ARG A 76 -13.01 1.14 -1.18
C ARG A 76 -11.73 1.49 -0.41
N CYS A 77 -10.89 2.38 -0.93
CA CYS A 77 -9.71 2.86 -0.20
C CYS A 77 -10.14 3.95 0.78
N THR A 78 -10.16 3.63 2.07
CA THR A 78 -10.69 4.51 3.12
C THR A 78 -9.62 5.31 3.85
N ARG A 79 -8.35 4.86 3.81
CA ARG A 79 -7.26 5.42 4.60
C ARG A 79 -5.93 5.37 3.88
N LEU A 80 -5.14 6.44 4.04
CA LEU A 80 -3.72 6.48 3.70
C LEU A 80 -2.90 6.59 4.98
N ILE A 81 -1.90 5.73 5.12
CA ILE A 81 -0.89 5.83 6.18
C ILE A 81 0.42 6.20 5.48
N LEU A 82 0.87 7.43 5.67
CA LEU A 82 1.96 8.03 4.90
C LEU A 82 3.17 8.30 5.80
N THR A 83 4.36 8.03 5.26
CA THR A 83 5.62 8.56 5.81
C THR A 83 6.04 9.74 4.95
N ARG A 84 5.87 10.97 5.45
CA ARG A 84 6.32 12.18 4.77
C ARG A 84 7.79 12.41 5.07
N VAL A 85 8.63 12.34 4.05
CA VAL A 85 10.08 12.56 4.15
C VAL A 85 10.40 14.02 3.81
N TYR A 86 11.14 14.70 4.68
CA TYR A 86 11.54 16.11 4.54
C TYR A 86 12.94 16.24 3.94
N LYS A 87 13.14 15.60 2.80
CA LYS A 87 14.37 15.70 2.01
C LYS A 87 14.04 15.49 0.55
N GLU A 88 14.70 16.28 -0.30
CA GLU A 88 14.59 16.13 -1.76
C GLU A 88 15.54 15.06 -2.26
N PHE A 89 15.04 14.26 -3.21
CA PHE A 89 15.78 13.20 -3.88
C PHE A 89 15.45 13.22 -5.37
N GLU A 90 16.38 12.76 -6.19
CA GLU A 90 16.09 12.46 -7.59
C GLU A 90 15.24 11.18 -7.64
N CYS A 91 14.01 11.31 -8.15
CA CYS A 91 13.02 10.24 -8.22
C CYS A 91 12.38 10.19 -9.60
N ASP A 92 12.09 8.98 -10.08
CA ASP A 92 11.41 8.70 -11.35
C ASP A 92 9.93 8.32 -11.17
N ILE A 93 9.54 8.01 -9.93
CA ILE A 93 8.21 7.53 -9.56
C ILE A 93 7.68 8.36 -8.39
N PHE A 94 6.42 8.80 -8.51
CA PHE A 94 5.73 9.61 -7.52
C PHE A 94 4.46 8.92 -7.03
N PHE A 95 4.07 9.22 -5.79
CA PHE A 95 2.76 8.85 -5.27
C PHE A 95 1.69 9.73 -5.95
N PRO A 96 0.50 9.19 -6.30
CA PRO A 96 -0.55 9.98 -6.95
C PRO A 96 -1.06 11.11 -6.06
N GLU A 97 -1.60 12.16 -6.69
CA GLU A 97 -2.28 13.24 -5.98
C GLU A 97 -3.52 12.70 -5.25
N TYR A 98 -3.67 13.05 -3.96
CA TYR A 98 -4.74 12.52 -3.12
C TYR A 98 -5.48 13.61 -2.32
N ASP A 99 -4.99 14.85 -2.30
CA ASP A 99 -5.50 15.94 -1.45
C ASP A 99 -6.96 16.30 -1.77
N HIS A 100 -7.44 15.99 -2.99
CA HIS A 100 -8.83 16.18 -3.39
C HIS A 100 -9.80 15.14 -2.81
N ALA A 101 -9.28 13.99 -2.36
CA ALA A 101 -10.08 12.84 -1.93
C ALA A 101 -9.85 12.44 -0.47
N PHE A 102 -8.74 12.87 0.13
CA PHE A 102 -8.36 12.50 1.49
C PHE A 102 -8.01 13.73 2.31
N GLN A 103 -8.36 13.70 3.58
CA GLN A 103 -8.01 14.74 4.55
C GLN A 103 -7.19 14.16 5.70
N LYS A 104 -6.21 14.92 6.18
CA LYS A 104 -5.39 14.52 7.32
C LYS A 104 -6.23 14.46 8.59
N ILE A 105 -6.04 13.41 9.39
CA ILE A 105 -6.67 13.23 10.70
C ILE A 105 -5.64 12.96 11.80
N SER A 106 -6.06 13.14 13.05
CA SER A 106 -5.32 12.61 14.21
C SER A 106 -5.68 11.13 14.40
N HIS A 107 -4.69 10.28 14.66
CA HIS A 107 -4.88 8.86 14.93
C HIS A 107 -4.27 8.48 16.28
N PRO A 108 -4.98 7.74 17.15
CA PRO A 108 -4.52 7.48 18.53
C PRO A 108 -3.15 6.79 18.58
N ASP A 109 -2.89 5.88 17.65
CA ASP A 109 -1.64 5.11 17.63
C ASP A 109 -0.48 5.78 16.87
N ILE A 110 -0.74 6.90 16.17
CA ILE A 110 0.26 7.56 15.33
C ILE A 110 0.49 8.98 15.85
N LYS A 111 1.62 9.16 16.53
CA LYS A 111 2.09 10.48 16.95
C LYS A 111 2.63 11.27 15.76
N ASP A 112 1.84 12.24 15.30
CA ASP A 112 2.19 13.20 14.25
C ASP A 112 3.17 14.26 14.79
N HIS A 113 4.47 13.97 14.65
CA HIS A 113 5.56 14.89 14.93
C HIS A 113 6.75 14.58 14.03
N ILE A 114 7.63 15.57 13.85
CA ILE A 114 8.88 15.38 13.12
C ILE A 114 9.79 14.46 13.93
N ARG A 115 10.30 13.44 13.26
CA ARG A 115 11.31 12.51 13.73
C ARG A 115 12.54 12.68 12.87
N LYS A 116 13.69 12.27 13.40
CA LYS A 116 14.97 12.30 12.68
C LYS A 116 15.58 10.91 12.70
N ASP A 117 15.90 10.39 11.52
CA ASP A 117 16.60 9.12 11.39
C ASP A 117 18.01 9.26 12.01
N PRO A 118 18.40 8.39 12.96
CA PRO A 118 19.65 8.57 13.70
C PRO A 118 20.90 8.27 12.86
N THR A 119 20.77 7.54 11.76
CA THR A 119 21.90 7.14 10.91
C THR A 119 22.15 8.16 9.80
N THR A 120 21.08 8.65 9.18
CA THR A 120 21.12 9.51 7.99
C THR A 120 20.83 10.98 8.31
N GLY A 121 20.25 11.26 9.48
CA GLY A 121 19.81 12.59 9.87
C GLY A 121 18.58 13.10 9.10
N ILE A 122 17.93 12.25 8.30
CA ILE A 122 16.78 12.65 7.50
C ILE A 122 15.57 12.85 8.40
N GLU A 123 14.88 13.97 8.23
CA GLU A 123 13.65 14.27 8.94
C GLU A 123 12.44 13.65 8.23
N PHE A 124 11.50 13.11 9.00
CA PHE A 124 10.26 12.53 8.49
C PHE A 124 9.13 12.60 9.53
N ARG A 125 7.88 12.46 9.09
CA ARG A 125 6.70 12.30 9.96
C ARG A 125 5.79 11.18 9.47
N PHE A 126 5.04 10.58 10.38
CA PHE A 126 3.94 9.67 10.04
C PHE A 126 2.63 10.43 10.06
N GLU A 127 1.81 10.23 9.02
CA GLU A 127 0.52 10.89 8.86
C GLU A 127 -0.56 9.86 8.54
N VAL A 128 -1.77 10.12 9.03
CA VAL A 128 -2.96 9.38 8.65
C VAL A 128 -3.91 10.32 7.95
N HIS A 129 -4.40 9.89 6.80
CA HIS A 129 -5.42 10.60 6.04
C HIS A 129 -6.61 9.67 5.83
N GLU A 130 -7.82 10.20 5.96
CA GLU A 130 -9.06 9.46 5.71
C GLU A 130 -9.79 10.04 4.51
N LYS A 131 -10.48 9.16 3.78
CA LYS A 131 -11.29 9.55 2.63
C LYS A 131 -12.37 10.54 3.06
N ILE A 132 -12.50 11.63 2.31
CA ILE A 132 -13.54 12.64 2.56
C ILE A 132 -14.89 11.97 2.29
N LYS A 133 -15.77 11.99 3.30
CA LYS A 133 -17.13 11.45 3.16
C LYS A 133 -17.92 12.40 2.27
N SER A 134 -18.42 11.89 1.14
CA SER A 134 -19.43 12.54 0.30
C SER A 134 -20.79 12.53 0.98
#